data_AF-A0A6A6R2W8-F1
#
_entry.id   AF-A0A6A6R2W8-F1
#
_cell.length_a   1.000
_cell.length_b   1.000
_cell.length_c   1.000
_cell.angle_alpha   90.00
_cell.angle_beta   90.00
_cell.angle_gamma   90.00
#
_symmetry.space_group_name_H-M   'P 1'
#
loop_
_entity.id
_entity.type
_entity.pdbx_description
1 polymer ?
#
loop_
_entity_poly.entity_id
_entity_poly.type
_entity_poly.pdbx_seq_one_letter_code
_entity_poly.pdbx_strand_id
1 'polypeptide(L)'
;MPFSPLAQLRGLVLLLPWTAYLLGADVALSLLLPLKLLFPTLVFNASSLIANSVWAWVQRIFVTWNHASIIVSSNQRLPKGESAIVVANHVSWTDFYLIQEVAQRSGMLGRCRWFAKNSLRWVPFLGWGLWAMGMPLVSRNWTRDERELEKVFRGVVQKKWPVSKAPASPPPNTSPAPSGAATTTAPS
;
A
#
# COMPACT_ATOMS: atom_id res chain seq x y z
N MET A 1 -7.36 13.99 -29.76
CA MET A 1 -6.18 14.15 -30.63
C MET A 1 -5.42 12.83 -30.66
N PRO A 2 -5.05 12.28 -31.83
CA PRO A 2 -4.23 11.07 -31.89
C PRO A 2 -2.83 11.34 -31.32
N PHE A 3 -2.28 10.38 -30.57
CA PHE A 3 -0.92 10.48 -30.04
C PHE A 3 0.10 10.52 -31.18
N SER A 4 1.19 11.28 -31.01
CA SER A 4 2.27 11.31 -31.99
C SER A 4 2.89 9.91 -32.14
N PRO A 5 3.40 9.53 -33.33
CA PRO A 5 4.06 8.23 -33.53
C PRO A 5 5.20 7.97 -32.53
N LEU A 6 5.92 9.02 -32.15
CA LEU A 6 6.97 8.96 -31.14
C LEU A 6 6.44 8.63 -29.74
N ALA A 7 5.30 9.21 -29.34
CA ALA A 7 4.66 8.89 -28.07
C ALA A 7 4.16 7.44 -28.04
N GLN A 8 3.64 6.93 -29.15
CA GLN A 8 3.21 5.54 -29.29
C GLN A 8 4.40 4.58 -29.18
N LEU A 9 5.50 4.86 -29.88
CA LEU A 9 6.72 4.05 -29.82
C LEU A 9 7.32 4.04 -28.41
N ARG A 10 7.42 5.21 -27.76
CA ARG A 10 7.87 5.30 -26.35
C ARG A 10 6.98 4.47 -25.43
N GLY A 11 5.66 4.56 -25.61
CA GLY A 11 4.70 3.75 -24.86
C GLY A 11 4.97 2.26 -25.01
N LEU A 12 5.18 1.79 -26.25
CA LEU A 12 5.50 0.38 -26.53
C LEU A 12 6.82 -0.05 -25.88
N VAL A 13 7.88 0.76 -26.00
CA VAL A 13 9.20 0.45 -25.44
C VAL A 13 9.15 0.35 -23.91
N LEU A 14 8.34 1.17 -23.24
CA LEU A 14 8.19 1.13 -21.79
C LEU A 14 7.25 0.01 -21.32
N LEU A 15 6.13 -0.20 -22.02
CA LEU A 15 5.08 -1.10 -21.57
C LEU A 15 5.33 -2.55 -21.96
N LEU A 16 5.90 -2.85 -23.14
CA LEU A 16 6.08 -4.24 -23.60
C LEU A 16 7.01 -5.07 -22.69
N PRO A 17 8.20 -4.60 -22.29
CA PRO A 17 9.05 -5.38 -21.38
C PRO A 17 8.39 -5.55 -20.01
N TRP A 18 7.69 -4.51 -19.55
CA TRP A 18 6.98 -4.54 -18.27
C TRP A 18 5.80 -5.52 -18.29
N THR A 19 4.99 -5.53 -19.34
CA THR A 19 3.87 -6.49 -19.46
C THR A 19 4.36 -7.92 -19.60
N ALA A 20 5.42 -8.16 -20.38
CA ALA A 20 6.04 -9.48 -20.48
C ALA A 20 6.56 -9.96 -19.10
N TYR A 21 7.20 -9.08 -18.35
CA TYR A 21 7.65 -9.39 -16.99
C TYR A 21 6.48 -9.66 -16.03
N LEU A 22 5.43 -8.84 -16.10
CA LEU A 22 4.24 -9.01 -15.28
C LEU A 22 3.58 -10.38 -15.52
N LEU A 23 3.47 -10.80 -16.78
CA LEU A 23 2.94 -12.12 -17.13
C LEU A 23 3.81 -13.25 -16.57
N GLY A 24 5.14 -13.13 -16.68
CA GLY A 24 6.06 -14.10 -16.09
C GLY A 24 5.98 -14.17 -14.57
N ALA A 25 5.89 -13.02 -13.91
CA ALA A 25 5.71 -12.91 -12.47
C ALA A 25 4.38 -13.54 -12.01
N ASP A 26 3.31 -13.34 -12.79
CA ASP A 26 2.00 -13.90 -12.48
C ASP A 26 1.98 -15.44 -12.61
N VAL A 27 2.59 -15.99 -13.66
CA VAL A 27 2.80 -17.43 -13.80
C VAL A 27 3.59 -17.96 -12.61
N ALA A 28 4.69 -17.30 -12.21
CA ALA A 28 5.48 -17.70 -11.05
C ALA A 28 4.65 -17.69 -9.74
N LEU A 29 3.83 -16.65 -9.52
CA LEU A 29 2.93 -16.57 -8.35
C LEU A 29 1.87 -17.67 -8.37
N SER A 30 1.33 -17.97 -9.54
CA SER A 30 0.33 -19.02 -9.72
C SER A 30 0.91 -20.41 -9.42
N LEU A 31 2.16 -20.67 -9.82
CA LEU A 31 2.88 -21.91 -9.51
C LEU A 31 3.22 -22.06 -8.02
N LEU A 32 3.28 -20.96 -7.26
CA LEU A 32 3.49 -20.99 -5.81
C LEU A 32 2.21 -21.35 -5.02
N LEU A 33 1.01 -21.28 -5.63
CA LEU A 33 -0.25 -21.53 -4.94
C LEU A 33 -0.38 -22.95 -4.36
N PRO A 34 -0.02 -24.04 -5.07
CA PRO A 34 -0.05 -25.38 -4.49
C PRO A 34 0.87 -25.52 -3.28
N LEU A 35 2.05 -24.89 -3.34
CA LEU A 35 3.04 -24.90 -2.25
C LEU A 35 2.55 -24.15 -1.01
N LYS A 36 1.56 -23.26 -1.14
CA LYS A 36 1.01 -22.47 -0.03
C LYS A 36 0.37 -23.35 1.04
N LEU A 37 -0.16 -24.52 0.65
CA LEU A 37 -0.78 -25.48 1.57
C LEU A 37 0.25 -26.12 2.52
N LEU A 38 1.49 -26.32 2.04
CA LEU A 38 2.55 -26.98 2.81
C LEU A 38 3.50 -25.96 3.47
N PHE A 39 3.83 -24.86 2.77
CA PHE A 39 4.84 -23.89 3.18
C PHE A 39 4.33 -22.44 3.08
N PRO A 40 3.33 -22.04 3.89
CA PRO A 40 2.68 -20.74 3.77
C PRO A 40 3.64 -19.55 3.97
N THR A 41 4.64 -19.68 4.85
CA THR A 41 5.61 -18.60 5.12
C THR A 41 6.60 -18.41 3.97
N LEU A 42 7.08 -19.50 3.37
CA LEU A 42 7.99 -19.43 2.22
C LEU A 42 7.29 -18.80 1.02
N VAL A 43 6.07 -19.26 0.73
CA VAL A 43 5.26 -18.69 -0.36
C VAL A 43 4.98 -17.22 -0.13
N PHE A 44 4.67 -16.80 1.09
CA PHE A 44 4.45 -15.40 1.42
C PHE A 44 5.71 -14.53 1.20
N ASN A 45 6.88 -15.02 1.60
CA ASN A 45 8.13 -14.29 1.39
C ASN A 45 8.52 -14.24 -0.08
N ALA A 46 8.42 -15.36 -0.81
CA ALA A 46 8.69 -15.42 -2.24
C ALA A 46 7.73 -14.52 -3.03
N SER A 47 6.42 -14.58 -2.73
CA SER A 47 5.44 -13.71 -3.37
C SER A 47 5.67 -12.24 -3.06
N SER A 48 6.13 -11.91 -1.85
CA SER A 48 6.50 -10.53 -1.49
C SER A 48 7.73 -10.03 -2.25
N LEU A 49 8.72 -10.89 -2.54
CA LEU A 49 9.88 -10.53 -3.35
C LEU A 49 9.50 -10.27 -4.81
N ILE A 50 8.67 -11.14 -5.39
CA ILE A 50 8.14 -10.97 -6.76
C ILE A 50 7.27 -9.70 -6.83
N ALA A 51 6.41 -9.48 -5.84
CA ALA A 51 5.61 -8.26 -5.77
C ALA A 51 6.50 -7.02 -5.71
N ASN A 52 7.57 -7.05 -4.90
CA ASN A 52 8.50 -5.93 -4.77
C ASN A 52 9.09 -5.52 -6.13
N SER A 53 9.54 -6.47 -6.93
CA SER A 53 10.14 -6.17 -8.23
C SER A 53 9.12 -5.64 -9.23
N VAL A 54 7.92 -6.22 -9.29
CA VAL A 54 6.82 -5.75 -10.14
C VAL A 54 6.46 -4.30 -9.79
N TRP A 55 6.20 -4.02 -8.51
CA TRP A 55 5.84 -2.69 -8.03
C TRP A 55 6.96 -1.68 -8.23
N ALA A 56 8.21 -2.06 -7.96
CA ALA A 56 9.36 -1.17 -8.17
C ALA A 56 9.55 -0.81 -9.65
N TRP A 57 9.16 -1.68 -10.57
CA TRP A 57 9.22 -1.37 -12.00
C TRP A 57 8.14 -0.36 -12.39
N VAL A 58 6.90 -0.56 -11.92
CA VAL A 58 5.79 0.40 -12.10
C VAL A 58 6.16 1.78 -11.54
N GLN A 59 6.70 1.83 -10.33
CA GLN A 59 7.11 3.09 -9.70
C GLN A 59 8.24 3.77 -10.49
N ARG A 60 9.20 3.00 -11.03
CA ARG A 60 10.26 3.55 -11.89
C ARG A 60 9.70 4.15 -13.19
N ILE A 61 8.74 3.49 -13.85
CA ILE A 61 8.05 4.04 -15.04
C ILE A 61 7.47 5.42 -14.73
N PHE A 62 6.83 5.54 -13.58
CA PHE A 62 6.22 6.79 -13.16
C PHE A 62 7.23 7.89 -12.79
N VAL A 63 8.17 7.59 -11.89
CA VAL A 63 9.11 8.62 -11.37
C VAL A 63 10.23 8.92 -12.36
N THR A 64 10.86 7.90 -12.92
CA THR A 64 12.06 8.06 -13.75
C THR A 64 11.73 8.39 -15.20
N TRP A 65 10.90 7.55 -15.84
CA TRP A 65 10.65 7.69 -17.27
C TRP A 65 9.57 8.73 -17.58
N ASN A 66 8.57 8.90 -16.71
CA ASN A 66 7.55 9.94 -16.83
C ASN A 66 7.87 11.22 -16.05
N HIS A 67 9.05 11.28 -15.42
CA HIS A 67 9.53 12.46 -14.68
C HIS A 67 8.58 12.96 -13.58
N ALA A 68 7.80 12.06 -12.97
CA ALA A 68 6.93 12.43 -11.87
C ALA A 68 7.76 12.74 -10.61
N SER A 69 7.51 13.90 -9.99
CA SER A 69 8.09 14.25 -8.70
C SER A 69 7.09 13.95 -7.59
N ILE A 70 7.51 13.17 -6.60
CA ILE A 70 6.69 12.83 -5.43
C ILE A 70 7.34 13.37 -4.17
N ILE A 71 6.65 14.34 -3.55
CA ILE A 71 7.07 14.97 -2.30
C ILE A 71 6.31 14.31 -1.16
N VAL A 72 7.05 13.79 -0.17
CA VAL A 72 6.47 13.21 1.05
C VAL A 72 6.90 14.09 2.21
N SER A 73 5.93 14.80 2.79
CA SER A 73 6.13 15.62 3.98
C SER A 73 5.62 14.87 5.20
N SER A 74 6.44 14.75 6.23
CA SER A 74 6.08 14.11 7.50
C SER A 74 6.78 14.80 8.66
N ASN A 75 6.06 14.92 9.77
CA ASN A 75 6.55 15.52 11.01
C ASN A 75 7.48 14.55 11.76
N GLN A 76 7.51 13.29 11.33
CA GLN A 76 8.29 12.20 11.92
C GLN A 76 8.97 11.39 10.80
N ARG A 77 10.07 10.71 11.14
CA ARG A 77 10.72 9.78 10.20
C ARG A 77 9.76 8.63 9.88
N LEU A 78 9.69 8.26 8.60
CA LEU A 78 8.91 7.10 8.18
C LEU A 78 9.48 5.84 8.86
N PRO A 79 8.64 5.04 9.53
CA PRO A 79 9.08 3.78 10.12
C PRO A 79 9.55 2.83 9.02
N LYS A 80 10.64 2.10 9.28
CA LYS A 80 11.29 1.22 8.30
C LYS A 80 11.07 -0.24 8.67
N GLY A 81 10.60 -1.03 7.71
CA GLY A 81 10.37 -2.47 7.89
C GLY A 81 9.19 -2.82 8.80
N GLU A 82 8.39 -1.83 9.20
CA GLU A 82 7.24 -1.98 10.09
C GLU A 82 5.92 -2.06 9.32
N SER A 83 5.00 -2.85 9.85
CA SER A 83 3.61 -2.93 9.39
C SER A 83 2.82 -1.74 9.89
N ALA A 84 2.14 -1.07 8.97
CA ALA A 84 1.24 0.04 9.26
C ALA A 84 -0.03 -0.06 8.40
N ILE A 85 -1.10 0.58 8.86
CA ILE A 85 -2.32 0.77 8.08
C ILE A 85 -2.22 2.17 7.46
N VAL A 86 -2.27 2.24 6.14
CA VAL A 86 -2.29 3.52 5.40
C VAL A 86 -3.73 3.85 5.06
N VAL A 87 -4.22 4.98 5.57
CA VAL A 87 -5.52 5.55 5.24
C VAL A 87 -5.28 6.83 4.46
N ALA A 88 -5.86 6.93 3.27
CA ALA A 88 -5.73 8.09 2.40
C ALA A 88 -7.10 8.46 1.83
N ASN A 89 -7.30 9.76 1.58
CA ASN A 89 -8.43 10.20 0.77
C ASN A 89 -8.21 9.73 -0.67
N HIS A 90 -9.21 9.07 -1.27
CA HIS A 90 -9.12 8.59 -2.64
C HIS A 90 -9.64 9.66 -3.59
N VAL A 91 -8.72 10.33 -4.27
CA VAL A 91 -9.02 11.43 -5.19
C VAL A 91 -8.88 10.96 -6.63
N SER A 92 -7.91 10.08 -6.90
CA SER A 92 -7.59 9.70 -8.28
C SER A 92 -6.92 8.33 -8.38
N TRP A 93 -6.79 7.85 -9.62
CA TRP A 93 -6.00 6.64 -9.88
C TRP A 93 -4.51 6.80 -9.57
N THR A 94 -3.97 8.02 -9.52
CA THR A 94 -2.54 8.23 -9.26
C THR A 94 -2.17 8.11 -7.78
N ASP A 95 -3.16 8.07 -6.88
CA ASP A 95 -2.96 7.85 -5.43
C ASP A 95 -2.14 6.58 -5.15
N PHE A 96 -2.28 5.59 -6.03
CA PHE A 96 -1.51 4.35 -6.03
C PHE A 96 0.01 4.57 -6.02
N TYR A 97 0.53 5.51 -6.82
CA TYR A 97 1.96 5.82 -6.90
C TYR A 97 2.45 6.57 -5.66
N LEU A 98 1.59 7.41 -5.06
CA LEU A 98 1.93 8.17 -3.86
C LEU A 98 2.13 7.25 -2.66
N ILE A 99 1.23 6.29 -2.46
CA ILE A 99 1.32 5.32 -1.37
C ILE A 99 2.47 4.34 -1.62
N GLN A 100 2.70 3.91 -2.86
CA GLN A 100 3.87 3.08 -3.18
C GLN A 100 5.19 3.79 -2.90
N GLU A 101 5.29 5.09 -3.17
CA GLU A 101 6.48 5.87 -2.84
C GLU A 101 6.77 5.82 -1.33
N VAL A 102 5.74 6.00 -0.50
CA VAL A 102 5.89 5.87 0.97
C VAL A 102 6.31 4.44 1.34
N ALA A 103 5.67 3.42 0.76
CA ALA A 103 6.01 2.02 1.01
C ALA A 103 7.44 1.68 0.58
N GLN A 104 7.92 2.25 -0.52
CA GLN A 104 9.29 2.08 -1.01
C GLN A 104 10.30 2.75 -0.07
N ARG A 105 10.03 3.98 0.40
CA ARG A 105 10.89 4.69 1.38
C ARG A 105 10.95 3.97 2.73
N SER A 106 9.89 3.26 3.11
CA SER A 106 9.82 2.42 4.32
C SER A 106 10.39 1.00 4.13
N GLY A 107 10.82 0.61 2.93
CA GLY A 107 11.32 -0.75 2.64
C GLY A 107 10.24 -1.83 2.69
N MET A 108 8.97 -1.43 2.51
CA MET A 108 7.79 -2.29 2.66
C MET A 108 7.03 -2.50 1.34
N LEU A 109 7.58 -2.08 0.20
CA LEU A 109 6.91 -2.15 -1.11
C LEU A 109 6.42 -3.57 -1.47
N GLY A 110 7.28 -4.60 -1.33
CA GLY A 110 6.89 -6.00 -1.55
C GLY A 110 5.85 -6.56 -0.58
N ARG A 111 5.68 -5.91 0.58
CA ARG A 111 4.70 -6.29 1.62
C ARG A 111 3.50 -5.35 1.66
N CYS A 112 3.44 -4.36 0.78
CA CYS A 112 2.27 -3.51 0.61
C CYS A 112 1.10 -4.36 0.11
N ARG A 113 -0.06 -4.27 0.77
CA ARG A 113 -1.27 -5.01 0.43
C ARG A 113 -2.41 -4.03 0.25
N TRP A 114 -3.09 -4.15 -0.89
CA TRP A 114 -4.19 -3.28 -1.27
C TRP A 114 -5.51 -3.98 -1.00
N PHE A 115 -6.51 -3.19 -0.59
CA PHE A 115 -7.89 -3.66 -0.56
C PHE A 115 -8.40 -3.76 -1.99
N ALA A 116 -8.47 -4.98 -2.53
CA ALA A 116 -8.93 -5.25 -3.87
C ALA A 116 -10.42 -5.65 -3.87
N LYS A 117 -11.13 -5.43 -4.98
CA LYS A 117 -12.52 -5.88 -5.08
C LYS A 117 -12.57 -7.41 -5.13
N ASN A 118 -13.50 -8.01 -4.41
CA ASN A 118 -13.68 -9.46 -4.37
C ASN A 118 -13.96 -10.07 -5.76
N SER A 119 -14.51 -9.30 -6.69
CA SER A 119 -14.69 -9.74 -8.09
C SER A 119 -13.37 -10.06 -8.79
N LEU A 120 -12.25 -9.42 -8.43
CA LEU A 120 -10.95 -9.67 -9.07
C LEU A 120 -10.40 -11.07 -8.77
N ARG A 121 -10.88 -11.73 -7.70
CA ARG A 121 -10.46 -13.10 -7.36
C ARG A 121 -10.73 -14.11 -8.49
N TRP A 122 -11.77 -13.86 -9.29
CA TRP A 122 -12.20 -14.76 -10.35
C TRP A 122 -11.47 -14.57 -11.67
N VAL A 123 -10.66 -13.51 -11.78
CA VAL A 123 -9.86 -13.27 -12.98
C VAL A 123 -8.66 -14.22 -12.94
N PRO A 124 -8.49 -15.14 -13.90
CA PRO A 124 -7.32 -16.01 -13.93
C PRO A 124 -6.06 -15.15 -14.04
N PHE A 125 -4.94 -15.66 -13.51
CA PHE A 125 -3.68 -14.94 -13.38
C PHE A 125 -3.76 -13.81 -12.33
N LEU A 126 -4.45 -12.71 -12.64
CA LEU A 126 -4.55 -11.54 -11.76
C LEU A 126 -5.12 -11.88 -10.38
N GLY A 127 -6.26 -12.57 -10.32
CA GLY A 127 -6.91 -12.95 -9.07
C GLY A 127 -6.10 -13.95 -8.24
N TRP A 128 -5.39 -14.85 -8.93
CA TRP A 128 -4.51 -15.85 -8.31
C TRP A 128 -3.27 -15.20 -7.71
N GLY A 129 -2.64 -14.26 -8.41
CA GLY A 129 -1.55 -13.44 -7.89
C GLY A 129 -1.96 -12.64 -6.65
N LEU A 130 -3.11 -11.96 -6.69
CA LEU A 130 -3.67 -11.24 -5.54
C LEU A 130 -3.88 -12.16 -4.32
N TRP A 131 -4.36 -13.37 -4.56
CA TRP A 131 -4.58 -14.37 -3.50
C TRP A 131 -3.27 -14.98 -2.98
N ALA A 132 -2.28 -15.21 -3.85
CA ALA A 132 -0.95 -15.68 -3.48
C ALA A 132 -0.21 -14.65 -2.62
N MET A 133 -0.35 -13.37 -2.94
CA MET A 133 0.17 -12.26 -2.14
C MET A 133 -0.57 -12.09 -0.80
N GLY A 134 -1.81 -12.58 -0.70
CA GLY A 134 -2.64 -12.43 0.49
C GLY A 134 -3.24 -11.02 0.60
N MET A 135 -3.66 -10.43 -0.53
CA MET A 135 -4.36 -9.15 -0.51
C MET A 135 -5.79 -9.30 0.01
N PRO A 136 -6.27 -8.38 0.88
CA PRO A 136 -7.64 -8.39 1.37
C PRO A 136 -8.62 -8.07 0.24
N LEU A 137 -9.68 -8.89 0.14
CA LEU A 137 -10.72 -8.78 -0.89
C LEU A 137 -12.03 -8.27 -0.30
N VAL A 138 -12.55 -7.17 -0.83
CA VAL A 138 -13.73 -6.44 -0.30
C VAL A 138 -14.89 -6.55 -1.27
N SER A 139 -16.09 -6.84 -0.76
CA SER A 139 -17.30 -7.18 -1.52
C SER A 139 -18.44 -6.16 -1.39
N ARG A 140 -18.20 -5.00 -0.75
CA ARG A 140 -19.20 -3.95 -0.45
C ARG A 140 -20.34 -4.45 0.44
N ASN A 141 -20.11 -5.53 1.18
CA ASN A 141 -21.04 -6.09 2.14
C ASN A 141 -20.32 -6.15 3.48
N TRP A 142 -20.69 -5.23 4.38
CA TRP A 142 -20.01 -5.04 5.66
C TRP A 142 -19.88 -6.34 6.46
N THR A 143 -20.93 -7.14 6.58
CA THR A 143 -20.92 -8.39 7.35
C THR A 143 -19.91 -9.41 6.82
N ARG A 144 -19.68 -9.42 5.50
CA ARG A 144 -18.69 -10.30 4.86
C ARG A 144 -17.29 -9.71 4.96
N ASP A 145 -17.18 -8.41 4.74
CA ASP A 145 -15.91 -7.69 4.69
C ASP A 145 -15.29 -7.57 6.10
N GLU A 146 -16.10 -7.44 7.15
CA GLU A 146 -15.68 -7.44 8.56
C GLU A 146 -14.91 -8.71 8.93
N ARG A 147 -15.42 -9.90 8.54
CA ARG A 147 -14.73 -11.18 8.83
C ARG A 147 -13.40 -11.31 8.10
N GLU A 148 -13.31 -10.82 6.87
CA GLU A 148 -12.05 -10.84 6.10
C GLU A 148 -11.04 -9.83 6.66
N LEU A 149 -11.51 -8.64 7.05
CA LEU A 149 -10.71 -7.65 7.75
C LEU A 149 -10.19 -8.20 9.08
N GLU A 150 -11.05 -8.84 9.89
CA GLU A 150 -10.66 -9.43 11.17
C GLU A 150 -9.56 -10.49 10.98
N LYS A 151 -9.66 -11.35 9.97
CA LYS A 151 -8.62 -12.35 9.65
C LYS A 151 -7.28 -11.68 9.28
N VAL A 152 -7.33 -10.64 8.46
CA VAL A 152 -6.14 -9.92 8.00
C VAL A 152 -5.48 -9.19 9.17
N PHE A 153 -6.26 -8.47 9.98
CA PHE A 153 -5.76 -7.77 11.16
C PHE A 153 -5.28 -8.73 12.24
N ARG A 154 -5.97 -9.86 12.50
CA ARG A 154 -5.45 -10.93 13.36
C ARG A 154 -4.12 -11.47 12.86
N GLY A 155 -3.95 -11.64 11.55
CA GLY A 155 -2.67 -12.05 10.96
C GLY A 155 -1.54 -11.05 11.23
N VAL A 156 -1.82 -9.75 11.12
CA VAL A 156 -0.86 -8.68 11.43
C VAL A 156 -0.54 -8.63 12.93
N VAL A 157 -1.55 -8.76 13.79
CA VAL A 157 -1.41 -8.66 15.25
C VAL A 157 -0.80 -9.92 15.88
N GLN A 158 -1.23 -11.12 15.48
CA GLN A 158 -0.77 -12.39 16.07
C GLN A 158 0.62 -12.80 15.59
N LYS A 159 0.97 -12.52 14.33
CA LYS A 159 2.27 -12.94 13.80
C LYS A 159 3.43 -12.00 14.15
N LYS A 160 3.19 -10.92 14.90
CA LYS A 160 4.22 -9.93 15.30
C LYS A 160 5.09 -9.43 14.14
N TRP A 161 4.51 -9.19 12.97
CA TRP A 161 5.20 -8.31 12.01
C TRP A 161 5.27 -6.92 12.68
N PRO A 162 6.43 -6.24 12.70
CA PRO A 162 6.68 -5.18 13.67
C PRO A 162 5.64 -4.07 13.48
N VAL A 163 4.73 -3.94 14.44
CA VAL A 163 3.76 -2.86 14.53
C VAL A 163 4.29 -1.94 15.60
N SER A 164 4.56 -0.68 15.27
CA SER A 164 4.98 0.30 16.25
C SER A 164 3.95 0.35 17.38
N LYS A 165 4.39 0.11 18.62
CA LYS A 165 3.73 0.72 19.76
C LYS A 165 4.09 2.20 19.66
N ALA A 166 3.15 3.04 19.24
CA ALA A 166 3.29 4.46 19.48
C ALA A 166 3.54 4.64 20.99
N PRO A 167 4.56 5.42 21.43
CA PRO A 167 4.63 5.81 22.82
C PRO A 167 3.33 6.53 23.14
N ALA A 168 2.61 6.04 24.15
CA ALA A 168 1.41 6.69 24.63
C ALA A 168 1.73 8.15 24.90
N SER A 169 1.12 9.06 24.16
CA SER A 169 1.14 10.47 24.51
C SER A 169 0.57 10.57 25.93
N PRO A 170 1.30 11.16 26.90
CA PRO A 170 0.75 11.37 28.22
C PRO A 170 -0.54 12.20 28.10
N PRO A 171 -1.57 11.93 28.93
CA PRO A 171 -2.80 12.71 28.90
C PRO A 171 -2.46 14.20 29.07
N PRO A 172 -3.19 15.10 28.40
CA PRO A 172 -2.96 16.53 28.53
C PRO A 172 -3.07 16.90 30.01
N ASN A 173 -2.03 17.57 30.52
CA ASN A 173 -1.98 18.09 31.88
C ASN A 173 -3.07 19.15 32.00
N THR A 174 -4.21 18.81 32.60
CA THR A 174 -5.25 19.79 32.94
C THR A 174 -4.78 20.59 34.14
N SER A 175 -3.90 21.56 33.90
CA SER A 175 -3.69 22.64 34.86
C SER A 175 -4.94 23.51 34.86
N PRO A 176 -5.55 23.81 36.03
CA PRO A 176 -6.72 24.67 36.09
C PRO A 176 -6.34 26.08 35.61
N ALA A 177 -7.19 26.67 34.76
CA ALA A 177 -7.04 28.04 34.29
C ALA A 177 -6.90 29.01 35.48
N PRO A 178 -6.02 30.02 35.40
CA PRO A 178 -5.94 31.01 36.46
C PRO A 178 -7.22 31.87 36.46
N SER A 179 -7.92 31.87 37.58
CA SER A 179 -8.96 32.85 37.90
C SER A 179 -8.31 34.24 37.98
N GLY A 180 -8.68 35.15 37.08
CA GLY A 180 -8.21 36.53 37.10
C GLY A 180 -9.20 37.45 36.39
N ALA A 181 -10.04 38.11 37.17
CA ALA A 181 -10.90 39.20 36.75
C ALA A 181 -10.09 40.51 36.56
N ALA A 182 -10.36 41.25 35.49
CA ALA A 182 -10.19 42.72 35.36
C ALA A 182 -10.70 43.13 33.96
N THR A 183 -11.95 43.56 33.83
CA THR A 183 -12.42 44.97 33.89
C THR A 183 -12.07 45.78 32.64
N THR A 184 -13.13 46.08 31.90
CA THR A 184 -13.29 46.92 30.72
C THR A 184 -13.04 48.40 31.02
N THR A 185 -12.26 49.10 30.18
CA THR A 185 -12.41 50.55 29.95
C THR A 185 -12.05 50.87 28.49
N ALA A 186 -12.98 51.47 27.76
CA ALA A 186 -12.81 52.03 26.42
C ALA A 186 -12.19 53.44 26.49
N PRO A 187 -11.51 53.93 25.44
CA PRO A 187 -11.17 55.34 25.33
C PRO A 187 -12.21 56.12 24.53
N SER A 188 -12.40 57.36 24.98
CA SER A 188 -13.10 58.50 24.36
C SER A 188 -12.49 58.95 23.04
#